data_AF-A0A231R7I8-F1
#
_entry.id   AF-A0A231R7I8-F1
#
_cell.length_a   1.000
_cell.length_b   1.000
_cell.length_c   1.000
_cell.angle_alpha   90.00
_cell.angle_beta   90.00
_cell.angle_gamma   90.00
#
_symmetry.space_group_name_H-M   'P 1'
#
loop_
_entity.id
_entity.type
_entity.pdbx_description
1 polymer ?
#
loop_
_entity_poly.entity_id
_entity_poly.type
_entity_poly.pdbx_seq_one_letter_code
_entity_poly.pdbx_strand_id
1 'polypeptide(L)'
;MKELQETHQLIDAINGMEPTGHYWLSLAAWLKDRSLEVVLVNPHLVKKNKENRDNTPSKSDIKDAFVIADMVKNGYYSFIKETSEVFMELRVLVANRETIV
;
A
#
# COMPACT_ATOMS: atom_id res chain seq x y z
N MET A 1 -6.61 -15.45 4.21
CA MET A 1 -7.56 -14.62 3.43
C MET A 1 -8.78 -15.42 3.01
N LYS A 2 -8.64 -16.54 2.29
CA LYS A 2 -9.79 -17.38 1.87
C LYS A 2 -10.73 -17.78 3.01
N GLU A 3 -10.20 -18.27 4.12
CA GLU A 3 -11.00 -18.65 5.30
C GLU A 3 -11.81 -17.49 5.88
N LEU A 4 -11.22 -16.28 5.94
CA LEU A 4 -11.90 -15.07 6.42
C LEU A 4 -12.96 -14.59 5.42
N GLN A 5 -12.67 -14.65 4.12
CA GLN A 5 -13.63 -14.34 3.05
C GLN A 5 -14.83 -15.29 3.08
N GLU A 6 -14.58 -16.60 3.22
CA GLU A 6 -15.61 -17.63 3.35
C GLU A 6 -16.48 -17.41 4.59
N THR A 7 -15.85 -17.10 5.73
CA THR A 7 -16.55 -16.83 7.00
C THR A 7 -17.48 -15.62 6.90
N HIS A 8 -17.06 -14.57 6.19
CA HIS A 8 -17.81 -13.32 6.04
C HIS A 8 -18.60 -13.20 4.74
N GLN A 9 -18.66 -14.27 3.92
CA GLN A 9 -19.34 -14.29 2.62
C GLN A 9 -18.88 -13.17 1.67
N LEU A 10 -17.58 -12.86 1.71
CA LEU A 10 -16.96 -11.84 0.85
C LEU A 10 -16.38 -12.50 -0.40
N ILE A 11 -16.60 -11.88 -1.55
CA ILE A 11 -16.13 -12.38 -2.86
C ILE A 11 -14.71 -11.92 -3.20
N ASP A 12 -14.26 -10.81 -2.64
CA ASP A 12 -13.02 -10.17 -3.01
C ASP A 12 -12.35 -9.47 -1.81
N ALA A 13 -11.08 -9.10 -1.97
CA ALA A 13 -10.31 -8.38 -0.97
C ALA A 13 -9.41 -7.33 -1.64
N ILE A 14 -9.48 -6.12 -1.10
CA ILE A 14 -8.66 -4.98 -1.54
C ILE A 14 -7.55 -4.76 -0.51
N ASN A 15 -6.31 -4.65 -0.97
CA ASN A 15 -5.14 -4.42 -0.14
C ASN A 15 -4.72 -2.95 -0.21
N GLY A 16 -4.93 -2.20 0.87
CA GLY A 16 -4.47 -0.82 0.99
C GLY A 16 -3.01 -0.72 1.43
N MET A 17 -2.23 0.14 0.77
CA MET A 17 -0.85 0.42 1.14
C MET A 17 -0.57 1.92 1.20
N GLU A 18 0.16 2.35 2.22
CA GLU A 18 0.78 3.68 2.25
C GLU A 18 2.14 3.61 1.55
N PRO A 19 2.37 4.35 0.44
CA PRO A 19 3.62 4.32 -0.29
C PRO A 19 4.71 5.11 0.44
N THR A 20 5.29 4.51 1.47
CA THR A 20 6.43 5.06 2.22
C THR A 20 7.71 4.34 1.81
N GLY A 21 8.55 5.01 1.03
CA GLY A 21 9.78 4.43 0.49
C GLY A 21 9.53 3.50 -0.70
N HIS A 22 10.43 2.51 -0.91
CA HIS A 22 10.42 1.66 -2.10
C HIS A 22 9.94 0.22 -1.85
N TYR A 23 9.88 -0.25 -0.60
CA TYR A 23 9.54 -1.65 -0.28
C TYR A 23 8.16 -2.09 -0.76
N TRP A 24 7.19 -1.17 -0.83
CA TRP A 24 5.84 -1.48 -1.28
C TRP A 24 5.77 -1.94 -2.74
N LEU A 25 6.75 -1.58 -3.58
CA LEU A 25 6.74 -1.93 -5.01
C LEU A 25 6.86 -3.43 -5.23
N SER A 26 7.83 -4.06 -4.57
CA SER A 26 8.06 -5.50 -4.69
C SER A 26 6.89 -6.30 -4.12
N LEU A 27 6.31 -5.82 -3.00
CA LEU A 27 5.13 -6.45 -2.42
C LEU A 27 3.89 -6.28 -3.32
N ALA A 28 3.67 -5.09 -3.87
CA ALA A 28 2.57 -4.82 -4.78
C ALA A 28 2.68 -5.67 -6.06
N ALA A 29 3.87 -5.81 -6.63
CA ALA A 29 4.11 -6.70 -7.77
C ALA A 29 3.76 -8.16 -7.42
N TRP A 30 4.27 -8.66 -6.29
CA TRP A 30 4.02 -10.03 -5.83
C TRP A 30 2.53 -10.33 -5.57
N LEU A 31 1.78 -9.35 -5.07
CA LEU A 31 0.33 -9.46 -4.86
C LEU A 31 -0.44 -9.39 -6.19
N LYS A 32 -0.03 -8.50 -7.10
CA LYS A 32 -0.64 -8.36 -8.43
C LYS A 32 -0.50 -9.66 -9.24
N ASP A 33 0.66 -10.32 -9.17
CA ASP A 33 0.90 -11.64 -9.80
C ASP A 33 -0.05 -12.74 -9.27
N ARG A 34 -0.62 -12.55 -8.08
CA ARG A 34 -1.61 -13.45 -7.46
C ARG A 34 -3.06 -13.02 -7.69
N SER A 35 -3.27 -12.05 -8.59
CA SER A 35 -4.59 -11.47 -8.87
C SER A 35 -5.26 -10.86 -7.63
N LEU A 36 -4.46 -10.32 -6.70
CA LEU A 36 -4.97 -9.56 -5.55
C LEU A 36 -4.95 -8.07 -5.88
N GLU A 37 -6.06 -7.39 -5.59
CA GLU A 37 -6.17 -5.96 -5.82
C GLU A 37 -5.35 -5.18 -4.79
N VAL A 38 -4.53 -4.24 -5.27
CA VAL A 38 -3.68 -3.38 -4.44
C VAL A 38 -3.93 -1.93 -4.78
N VAL A 39 -4.22 -1.13 -3.75
CA VAL A 39 -4.52 0.29 -3.85
C VAL A 39 -3.60 1.10 -2.94
N LEU A 40 -3.35 2.35 -3.31
CA LEU A 40 -2.51 3.26 -2.57
C LEU A 40 -3.35 4.29 -1.81
N VAL A 41 -3.00 4.53 -0.56
CA VAL A 41 -3.55 5.65 0.23
C VAL A 41 -2.51 6.76 0.35
N ASN A 42 -2.96 8.01 0.42
CA ASN A 42 -2.05 9.14 0.51
C ASN A 42 -1.42 9.24 1.92
N PRO A 43 -0.08 9.18 2.07
CA PRO A 43 0.62 9.28 3.35
C PRO A 43 0.23 10.51 4.18
N HIS A 44 0.00 11.64 3.50
CA HIS A 44 -0.40 12.88 4.16
C HIS A 44 -1.78 12.76 4.82
N LEU A 45 -2.71 12.08 4.15
CA LEU A 45 -4.06 11.86 4.66
C LEU A 45 -4.09 10.79 5.76
N VAL A 46 -3.25 9.75 5.66
CA VAL A 46 -3.07 8.75 6.72
C VAL A 46 -2.62 9.42 8.01
N LYS A 47 -1.58 10.28 7.94
CA LYS A 47 -1.08 11.03 9.09
C LYS A 47 -2.16 11.90 9.73
N LYS A 48 -2.91 12.67 8.93
CA LYS A 48 -3.98 13.55 9.43
C LYS A 48 -5.13 12.77 10.06
N ASN A 49 -5.55 11.65 9.46
CA ASN A 49 -6.59 10.79 10.03
C ASN A 49 -6.13 10.12 11.32
N LYS A 50 -4.86 9.74 11.40
CA LYS A 50 -4.26 9.20 12.63
C LYS A 50 -4.29 10.23 13.76
N GLU A 51 -3.88 11.47 13.50
CA GLU A 51 -3.94 12.57 14.49
C GLU A 51 -5.37 12.84 14.99
N ASN A 52 -6.37 12.76 14.10
CA ASN A 52 -7.77 12.96 14.48
C ASN A 52 -8.35 11.79 15.31
N ARG A 53 -7.96 10.55 14.99
CA ARG A 53 -8.48 9.34 15.67
C ARG A 53 -7.76 9.03 16.97
N ASP A 54 -6.46 9.24 16.99
CA ASP A 54 -5.58 8.79 18.04
C ASP A 54 -5.02 10.01 18.76
N ASN A 55 -5.73 10.46 19.80
CA ASN A 55 -5.25 11.52 20.70
C ASN A 55 -4.07 11.06 21.58
N THR A 56 -3.34 10.03 21.18
CA THR A 56 -2.17 9.51 21.88
C THR A 56 -0.96 9.45 20.95
N PRO A 57 0.24 9.84 21.42
CA PRO A 57 1.46 9.91 20.60
C PRO A 57 2.08 8.53 20.30
N SER A 58 1.35 7.43 20.47
CA SER A 58 1.91 6.09 20.36
C SER A 58 1.97 5.61 18.90
N LYS A 59 3.18 5.35 18.39
CA LYS A 59 3.38 4.71 17.09
C LYS A 59 3.09 3.22 17.21
N SER A 60 2.09 2.72 16.48
CA SER A 60 1.75 1.30 16.42
C SER A 60 1.28 0.94 15.02
N ASP A 61 1.91 -0.08 14.43
CA ASP A 61 1.59 -0.55 13.07
C ASP A 61 0.15 -1.06 12.95
N ILE A 62 -0.41 -1.58 14.05
CA ILE A 62 -1.82 -2.02 14.11
C ILE A 62 -2.75 -0.83 13.85
N LYS A 63 -2.46 0.32 14.47
CA LYS A 63 -3.27 1.53 14.29
C LYS A 63 -3.16 2.07 12.87
N ASP A 64 -1.96 2.02 12.30
CA ASP A 64 -1.72 2.43 10.92
C ASP A 64 -2.51 1.55 9.95
N ALA A 65 -2.50 0.23 10.12
CA ALA A 65 -3.32 -0.69 9.34
C ALA A 65 -4.84 -0.39 9.45
N PHE A 66 -5.33 -0.06 10.65
CA PHE A 66 -6.74 0.31 10.84
C PHE A 66 -7.12 1.63 10.14
N VAL A 67 -6.25 2.64 10.17
CA VAL A 67 -6.49 3.92 9.49
C VAL A 67 -6.49 3.70 7.98
N ILE A 68 -5.54 2.93 7.45
CA ILE A 68 -5.48 2.59 6.02
C ILE A 68 -6.74 1.83 5.59
N ALA A 69 -7.16 0.81 6.35
CA ALA A 69 -8.36 0.05 6.06
C ALA A 69 -9.64 0.91 6.05
N ASP A 70 -9.76 1.84 7.01
CA ASP A 70 -10.88 2.79 7.07
C ASP A 70 -10.89 3.74 5.86
N MET A 71 -9.72 4.24 5.46
CA MET A 71 -9.60 5.07 4.27
C MET A 71 -9.98 4.32 2.99
N VAL A 72 -9.52 3.08 2.84
CA VAL A 72 -9.86 2.23 1.68
C VAL A 72 -11.35 1.94 1.64
N LYS A 73 -11.96 1.58 2.77
CA LYS A 73 -13.40 1.34 2.90
C LYS A 73 -14.23 2.55 2.45
N ASN A 74 -13.77 3.76 2.74
CA ASN A 74 -14.45 5.00 2.35
C ASN A 74 -14.11 5.50 0.93
N GLY A 75 -13.29 4.77 0.17
CA GLY A 75 -12.91 5.14 -1.20
C GLY A 75 -11.78 6.17 -1.29
N TYR A 76 -11.08 6.48 -0.19
CA TYR A 76 -9.95 7.40 -0.18
C TYR A 76 -8.64 6.71 -0.58
N TYR A 77 -8.62 6.13 -1.78
CA TYR A 77 -7.47 5.45 -2.34
C TYR A 77 -7.31 5.76 -3.84
N SER A 78 -6.14 5.41 -4.38
CA SER A 78 -5.81 5.50 -5.79
C SER A 78 -5.30 4.15 -6.29
N PHE A 79 -5.62 3.82 -7.53
CA PHE A 79 -5.04 2.63 -8.18
C PHE A 79 -3.55 2.82 -8.43
N ILE A 80 -2.79 1.71 -8.39
CA ILE A 80 -1.40 1.71 -8.80
C ILE A 80 -1.34 1.97 -10.30
N LYS A 81 -0.67 3.05 -10.70
CA LYS A 81 -0.40 3.32 -12.10
C LYS A 81 0.55 2.26 -12.64
N GLU A 82 0.19 1.64 -13.76
CA GLU A 82 1.09 0.76 -14.47
C GLU A 82 2.29 1.56 -14.99
N THR A 83 3.48 1.05 -14.70
CA THR A 83 4.73 1.64 -15.16
C THR A 83 5.31 0.71 -16.21
N SER A 84 5.78 1.28 -17.33
CA SER A 84 6.42 0.47 -18.37
C SER A 84 7.68 -0.20 -17.82
N GLU A 85 8.02 -1.35 -18.39
CA GLU A 85 9.25 -2.08 -18.07
C GLU A 85 10.49 -1.20 -18.19
N VAL A 86 10.59 -0.44 -19.29
CA VAL A 86 11.66 0.55 -19.51
C VAL A 86 11.80 1.55 -18.34
N PHE A 87 10.69 2.02 -17.78
CA PHE A 87 10.76 2.97 -16.66
C PHE A 87 11.21 2.28 -15.36
N MET A 88 10.82 1.02 -15.17
CA MET A 88 11.28 0.21 -14.03
C MET A 88 12.78 -0.04 -14.11
N GLU A 89 13.30 -0.39 -15.29
CA GLU A 89 14.73 -0.56 -15.54
C GLU A 89 15.53 0.72 -15.28
N LEU A 90 15.07 1.85 -15.84
CA LEU A 90 15.69 3.16 -15.60
C LEU A 90 15.77 3.50 -14.11
N ARG A 91 14.73 3.17 -13.34
CA ARG A 91 14.71 3.39 -11.89
C ARG A 91 15.78 2.57 -11.17
N VAL A 92 15.97 1.32 -11.56
CA VAL A 92 17.02 0.44 -11.00
C VAL A 92 18.41 0.99 -11.34
N LEU A 93 18.63 1.40 -12.59
CA LEU A 93 19.90 2.00 -13.02
C LEU A 93 20.24 3.27 -12.24
N VAL A 94 19.27 4.16 -12.03
CA VAL A 94 19.46 5.39 -11.23
C VAL A 94 19.78 5.08 -9.77
N ALA A 95 19.17 4.04 -9.20
CA ALA A 95 19.44 3.60 -7.83
C ALA A 95 20.86 3.04 -7.68
N ASN A 96 21.36 2.32 -8.69
CA ASN A 96 22.69 1.69 -8.69
C ASN A 96 23.81 2.59 -9.25
N ARG A 97 23.51 3.84 -9.62
CA ARG A 97 24.46 4.74 -10.31
C ARG A 97 25.80 4.89 -9.58
N GLU A 98 25.77 4.90 -8.24
CA GLU A 98 26.95 5.16 -7.40
C GLU A 98 27.75 3.89 -7.12
N THR A 99 27.17 2.71 -7.34
CA THR A 99 27.81 1.42 -7.09
C THR A 99 28.62 0.92 -8.28
N ILE A 100 28.43 1.51 -9.46
CA ILE A 100 29.09 1.15 -10.72
C ILE A 100 30.35 2.01 -10.97
N VAL A 101 30.66 2.97 -10.08
CA VAL A 101 31.88 3.79 -10.16
C VAL A 101 33.04 3.15 -9.40
#